data_AF-A0A2A5KPH4-F1
#
_entry.id   AF-A0A2A5KPH4-F1
#
_cell.length_a   1.000
_cell.length_b   1.000
_cell.length_c   1.000
_cell.angle_alpha   90.00
_cell.angle_beta   90.00
_cell.angle_gamma   90.00
#
_symmetry.space_group_name_H-M   'P 1'
#
loop_
_entity.id
_entity.type
_entity.pdbx_description
1 polymer ?
#
loop_
_entity_poly.entity_id
_entity_poly.type
_entity_poly.pdbx_seq_one_letter_code
_entity_poly.pdbx_strand_id
1 'polypeptide(L)'
;MPGIKGLFKRAELQIFVVYMGAHLPIFLLSDARYWDDWSLSGASKEMLVSVFTQAGFPLLGYYHYAVQLIGWWFYAFSTFALGYLIIHVFYLILKSFNFSKSDATALSFLVAALPVNYARIAAINNPGLFFLLIFVFALYILVTSVTNKNIYTEYLSYALFIFSFQFNALIPFFLLVFFIAAFLFYKKSDPLTDPIQNKNHWNKIKYIIKRAAAIMLLPFLYAAIQHFLFKKSGMFSAQYNIIDINFGAVISEIKVIALYLFPYDGIYIGKPVAFTIFLAALLVVYLIRSNPAASGTKAECNGKRLISIGVVLLVLGASAYVLVGKEPSYEPWMATRFQVLLPFGAAFSTLGLLKIIWAVFPAKDPDIRHRMKVASFAGLIAVFIVNWWFVYATFYVDHLRQEAFADTIRNTPSLQSRNYVILDRSGLNAFDTMPGLGEYAGLHEAATGKRDALILDYDSMTAYGGWSGFVGNFKRFLGAWSKVEDAPFDVPGCLYIINRRPDVQSKWSYAASAFIVKIADPEHYTARHLLSFDGPYCQSPRQM
;
A
#
# COMPACT_ATOMS: atom_id res chain seq x y z
N MET A 1 3.90 4.58 41.47
CA MET A 1 2.93 4.45 40.36
C MET A 1 2.99 3.05 39.72
N PRO A 2 2.16 2.09 40.15
CA PRO A 2 2.17 0.70 39.65
C PRO A 2 1.40 0.46 38.32
N GLY A 3 0.58 1.41 37.85
CA GLY A 3 -0.34 1.19 36.71
C GLY A 3 0.30 1.24 35.31
N ILE A 4 1.29 2.09 35.08
CA ILE A 4 1.88 2.33 33.75
C ILE A 4 2.67 1.11 33.25
N LYS A 5 3.40 0.42 34.15
CA LYS A 5 4.18 -0.79 33.81
C LYS A 5 3.28 -1.96 33.38
N GLY A 6 2.02 -2.00 33.80
CA GLY A 6 1.05 -3.04 33.38
C GLY A 6 0.48 -2.79 31.99
N LEU A 7 0.30 -1.52 31.61
CA LEU A 7 -0.27 -1.11 30.33
C LEU A 7 0.61 -1.59 29.15
N PHE A 8 1.92 -1.37 29.24
CA PHE A 8 2.91 -1.79 28.23
C PHE A 8 3.16 -3.31 28.15
N LYS A 9 2.53 -4.13 29.01
CA LYS A 9 2.59 -5.62 28.89
C LYS A 9 1.56 -6.19 27.91
N ARG A 10 0.58 -5.38 27.47
CA ARG A 10 -0.44 -5.77 26.50
C ARG A 10 0.16 -5.73 25.10
N ALA A 11 0.14 -6.86 24.40
CA ALA A 11 0.72 -6.97 23.06
C ALA A 11 0.03 -6.02 22.08
N GLU A 12 -1.27 -5.83 22.24
CA GLU A 12 -2.10 -4.92 21.46
C GLU A 12 -1.58 -3.48 21.51
N LEU A 13 -1.24 -2.99 22.71
CA LEU A 13 -0.66 -1.65 22.87
C LEU A 13 0.74 -1.57 22.25
N GLN A 14 1.56 -2.61 22.41
CA GLN A 14 2.90 -2.63 21.81
C GLN A 14 2.81 -2.60 20.27
N ILE A 15 1.87 -3.34 19.69
CA ILE A 15 1.62 -3.33 18.24
C ILE A 15 1.20 -1.93 17.79
N PHE A 16 0.28 -1.29 18.54
CA PHE A 16 -0.13 0.09 18.25
C PHE A 16 1.05 1.06 18.32
N VAL A 17 1.93 0.96 19.31
CA VAL A 17 3.11 1.82 19.44
C VAL A 17 4.09 1.62 18.29
N VAL A 18 4.37 0.38 17.87
CA VAL A 18 5.24 0.12 16.72
C VAL A 18 4.62 0.67 15.43
N TYR A 19 3.33 0.43 15.22
CA TYR A 19 2.60 0.95 14.07
C TYR A 19 2.59 2.49 14.03
N MET A 20 2.26 3.12 15.16
CA MET A 20 2.27 4.57 15.32
C MET A 20 3.68 5.12 15.08
N GLY A 21 4.71 4.47 15.64
CA GLY A 21 6.11 4.81 15.40
C GLY A 21 6.45 4.82 13.91
N ALA A 22 6.00 3.82 13.15
CA ALA A 22 6.26 3.76 11.71
C ALA A 22 5.42 4.77 10.91
N HIS A 23 4.19 5.08 11.31
CA HIS A 23 3.19 5.64 10.38
C HIS A 23 2.46 6.89 10.82
N LEU A 24 2.68 7.38 12.05
CA LEU A 24 2.17 8.67 12.47
C LEU A 24 2.54 9.83 11.52
N PRO A 25 3.73 9.85 10.86
CA PRO A 25 4.06 10.92 9.91
C PRO A 25 3.13 11.05 8.71
N ILE A 26 2.24 10.08 8.43
CA ILE A 26 1.22 10.23 7.37
C ILE A 26 0.33 11.45 7.58
N PHE A 27 0.13 11.89 8.83
CA PHE A 27 -0.66 13.07 9.13
C PHE A 27 -0.01 14.39 8.70
N LEU A 28 1.31 14.39 8.43
CA LEU A 28 1.98 15.53 7.79
C LEU A 28 1.58 15.69 6.31
N LEU A 29 0.92 14.67 5.74
CA LEU A 29 0.47 14.61 4.36
C LEU A 29 -1.06 14.76 4.26
N SER A 30 -1.72 15.31 5.28
CA SER A 30 -3.19 15.42 5.36
C SER A 30 -3.82 16.13 4.18
N ASP A 31 -3.10 17.08 3.57
CA ASP A 31 -3.58 17.90 2.45
C ASP A 31 -2.91 17.55 1.13
N ALA A 32 -2.03 16.54 1.13
CA ALA A 32 -1.25 16.17 -0.03
C ALA A 32 -2.04 15.27 -1.00
N ARG A 33 -1.78 15.43 -2.30
CA ARG A 33 -2.42 14.70 -3.39
C ARG A 33 -1.33 14.13 -4.28
N TYR A 34 -1.29 12.82 -4.47
CA TYR A 34 -0.25 12.19 -5.28
C TYR A 34 -0.84 11.49 -6.49
N TRP A 35 -0.22 11.70 -7.65
CA TRP A 35 -0.51 10.92 -8.85
C TRP A 35 -2.02 10.93 -9.19
N ASP A 36 -2.68 9.77 -9.23
CA ASP A 36 -4.10 9.62 -9.52
C ASP A 36 -5.04 10.27 -8.48
N ASP A 37 -4.55 10.71 -7.32
CA ASP A 37 -5.36 11.45 -6.33
C ASP A 37 -5.95 12.74 -6.91
N TRP A 38 -5.25 13.36 -7.87
CA TRP A 38 -5.73 14.56 -8.55
C TRP A 38 -7.00 14.33 -9.38
N SER A 39 -7.25 13.09 -9.82
CA SER A 39 -8.52 12.70 -10.44
C SER A 39 -9.69 12.71 -9.46
N LEU A 40 -9.42 12.55 -8.16
CA LEU A 40 -10.44 12.54 -7.12
C LEU A 40 -10.76 13.96 -6.66
N SER A 41 -9.74 14.79 -6.48
CA SER A 41 -9.89 16.13 -5.88
C SER A 41 -10.86 17.01 -6.69
N GLY A 42 -11.96 17.46 -6.11
CA GLY A 42 -12.92 18.35 -6.78
C GLY A 42 -13.79 17.65 -7.86
N ALA A 43 -13.71 16.32 -7.98
CA ALA A 43 -14.60 15.57 -8.85
C ALA A 43 -16.03 15.57 -8.27
N SER A 44 -17.04 15.73 -9.13
CA SER A 44 -18.44 15.62 -8.72
C SER A 44 -18.79 14.18 -8.35
N LYS A 45 -19.87 14.01 -7.59
CA LYS A 45 -20.42 12.68 -7.27
C LYS A 45 -20.70 11.89 -8.54
N GLU A 46 -21.31 12.53 -9.53
CA GLU A 46 -21.71 11.93 -10.79
C GLU A 46 -20.49 11.45 -11.57
N MET A 47 -19.41 12.24 -11.60
CA MET A 47 -18.15 11.88 -12.24
C MET A 47 -17.51 10.68 -11.55
N LEU A 48 -17.34 10.72 -10.22
CA LEU A 48 -16.76 9.62 -9.46
C LEU A 48 -17.56 8.33 -9.65
N VAL A 49 -18.88 8.38 -9.47
CA VAL A 49 -19.74 7.20 -9.65
C VAL A 49 -19.66 6.69 -11.09
N SER A 50 -19.70 7.57 -12.09
CA SER A 50 -19.60 7.17 -13.50
C SER A 50 -18.28 6.46 -13.80
N VAL A 51 -17.15 7.05 -13.42
CA VAL A 51 -15.80 6.50 -13.69
C VAL A 51 -15.63 5.14 -13.03
N PHE A 52 -15.97 5.02 -11.75
CA PHE A 52 -15.81 3.77 -11.04
C PHE A 52 -16.85 2.71 -11.47
N THR A 53 -18.04 3.12 -11.93
CA THR A 53 -19.00 2.19 -12.56
C THR A 53 -18.45 1.63 -13.86
N GLN A 54 -17.87 2.48 -14.72
CA GLN A 54 -17.22 2.04 -15.95
C GLN A 54 -16.06 1.07 -15.69
N ALA A 55 -15.32 1.27 -14.60
CA ALA A 55 -14.26 0.37 -14.15
C ALA A 55 -14.79 -0.97 -13.57
N GLY A 56 -16.09 -1.11 -13.35
CA GLY A 56 -16.72 -2.30 -12.75
C GLY A 56 -16.72 -2.29 -11.21
N PHE A 57 -16.60 -1.11 -10.58
CA PHE A 57 -16.52 -0.94 -9.14
C PHE A 57 -17.37 0.25 -8.63
N PRO A 58 -18.68 0.30 -8.90
CA PRO A 58 -19.52 1.48 -8.63
C PRO A 58 -19.46 1.97 -7.17
N LEU A 59 -19.30 1.05 -6.21
CA LEU A 59 -19.21 1.38 -4.78
C LEU A 59 -17.98 2.24 -4.44
N LEU A 60 -16.89 2.15 -5.21
CA LEU A 60 -15.71 2.97 -5.00
C LEU A 60 -15.97 4.46 -5.26
N GLY A 61 -16.80 4.79 -6.25
CA GLY A 61 -17.18 6.18 -6.51
C GLY A 61 -17.95 6.80 -5.35
N TYR A 62 -18.92 6.05 -4.80
CA TYR A 62 -19.65 6.46 -3.59
C TYR A 62 -18.73 6.58 -2.37
N TYR A 63 -17.79 5.65 -2.21
CA TYR A 63 -16.81 5.69 -1.12
C TYR A 63 -15.97 6.97 -1.17
N HIS A 64 -15.35 7.26 -2.31
CA HIS A 64 -14.52 8.45 -2.47
C HIS A 64 -15.31 9.73 -2.26
N TYR A 65 -16.55 9.80 -2.77
CA TYR A 65 -17.43 10.93 -2.53
C TYR A 65 -17.75 11.11 -1.04
N ALA A 66 -18.08 10.03 -0.32
CA ALA A 66 -18.39 10.10 1.11
C ALA A 66 -17.19 10.58 1.94
N VAL A 67 -15.97 10.13 1.60
CA VAL A 67 -14.74 10.60 2.23
C VAL A 67 -14.50 12.08 1.94
N GLN A 68 -14.71 12.52 0.70
CA GLN A 68 -14.54 13.92 0.31
C GLN A 68 -15.50 14.87 1.03
N LEU A 69 -16.73 14.42 1.37
CA LEU A 69 -17.67 15.20 2.18
C LEU A 69 -17.15 15.51 3.60
N ILE A 70 -16.30 14.64 4.16
CA ILE A 70 -15.67 14.84 5.47
C ILE A 70 -14.45 15.76 5.33
N GLY A 71 -13.72 15.62 4.24
CA GLY A 71 -12.53 16.41 3.91
C GLY A 71 -11.33 15.56 3.53
N TRP A 72 -10.37 16.15 2.82
CA TRP A 72 -9.23 15.44 2.26
C TRP A 72 -8.33 14.78 3.32
N TRP A 73 -8.16 15.42 4.48
CA TRP A 73 -7.43 14.89 5.64
C TRP A 73 -7.91 13.51 6.09
N PHE A 74 -9.19 13.18 5.84
CA PHE A 74 -9.76 11.91 6.25
C PHE A 74 -9.14 10.72 5.51
N TYR A 75 -8.55 10.91 4.31
CA TYR A 75 -7.79 9.84 3.63
C TYR A 75 -6.55 9.43 4.42
N ALA A 76 -5.80 10.38 4.98
CA ALA A 76 -4.64 10.08 5.81
C ALA A 76 -5.06 9.39 7.12
N PHE A 77 -6.11 9.91 7.76
CA PHE A 77 -6.68 9.30 8.97
C PHE A 77 -7.21 7.89 8.74
N SER A 78 -8.02 7.67 7.70
CA SER A 78 -8.61 6.37 7.40
C SER A 78 -7.52 5.38 6.98
N THR A 79 -6.51 5.79 6.21
CA THR A 79 -5.35 4.95 5.88
C THR A 79 -4.64 4.49 7.15
N PHE A 80 -4.37 5.41 8.09
CA PHE A 80 -3.76 5.11 9.36
C PHE A 80 -4.62 4.14 10.20
N ALA A 81 -5.92 4.41 10.33
CA ALA A 81 -6.82 3.59 11.13
C ALA A 81 -7.02 2.18 10.53
N LEU A 82 -7.31 2.09 9.22
CA LEU A 82 -7.50 0.83 8.51
C LEU A 82 -6.24 -0.04 8.55
N GLY A 83 -5.06 0.55 8.33
CA GLY A 83 -3.79 -0.17 8.42
C GLY A 83 -3.57 -0.79 9.80
N TYR A 84 -3.81 -0.03 10.88
CA TYR A 84 -3.70 -0.55 12.25
C TYR A 84 -4.70 -1.69 12.49
N LEU A 85 -5.96 -1.50 12.09
CA LEU A 85 -7.01 -2.51 12.28
C LEU A 85 -6.70 -3.80 11.53
N ILE A 86 -6.14 -3.73 10.31
CA ILE A 86 -5.70 -4.92 9.56
C ILE A 86 -4.65 -5.71 10.36
N ILE A 87 -3.65 -5.02 10.91
CA ILE A 87 -2.58 -5.65 11.71
C ILE A 87 -3.14 -6.22 13.01
N HIS A 88 -4.05 -5.49 13.67
CA HIS A 88 -4.68 -5.95 14.89
C HIS A 88 -5.50 -7.22 14.66
N VAL A 89 -6.30 -7.26 13.59
CA VAL A 89 -7.06 -8.46 13.21
C VAL A 89 -6.12 -9.60 12.82
N PHE A 90 -5.02 -9.32 12.11
CA PHE A 90 -4.00 -10.32 11.80
C PHE A 90 -3.40 -10.93 13.08
N TYR A 91 -3.07 -10.13 14.09
CA TYR A 91 -2.64 -10.62 15.39
C TYR A 91 -3.68 -11.54 16.05
N LEU A 92 -4.98 -11.19 15.97
CA LEU A 92 -6.06 -12.04 16.47
C LEU A 92 -6.14 -13.39 15.72
N ILE A 93 -5.99 -13.39 14.40
CA ILE A 93 -5.93 -14.61 13.58
C ILE A 93 -4.76 -15.51 14.03
N LEU A 94 -3.57 -14.95 14.22
CA LEU A 94 -2.41 -15.71 14.70
C LEU A 94 -2.67 -16.35 16.08
N LYS A 95 -3.30 -15.61 17.00
CA LYS A 95 -3.73 -16.16 18.30
C LYS A 95 -4.72 -17.30 18.13
N SER A 96 -5.69 -17.19 17.22
CA SER A 96 -6.67 -18.25 16.94
C SER A 96 -6.03 -19.52 16.36
N PHE A 97 -4.87 -19.40 15.68
CA PHE A 97 -4.05 -20.54 15.24
C PHE A 97 -3.10 -21.08 16.31
N ASN A 98 -3.20 -20.62 17.56
CA ASN A 98 -2.32 -21.00 18.68
C ASN A 98 -0.84 -20.67 18.45
N PHE A 99 -0.52 -19.63 17.68
CA PHE A 99 0.84 -19.12 17.67
C PHE A 99 1.23 -18.68 19.09
N SER A 100 2.52 -18.86 19.43
CA SER A 100 3.03 -18.36 20.70
C SER A 100 2.81 -16.83 20.78
N LYS A 101 2.59 -16.28 21.98
CA LYS A 101 2.40 -14.82 22.13
C LYS A 101 3.56 -14.04 21.50
N SER A 102 4.79 -14.53 21.69
CA SER A 102 5.98 -13.93 21.11
C SER A 102 5.95 -13.94 19.58
N ASP A 103 5.64 -15.08 18.96
CA ASP A 103 5.59 -15.18 17.49
C ASP A 103 4.47 -14.33 16.91
N ALA A 104 3.28 -14.36 17.52
CA ALA A 104 2.15 -13.56 17.07
C ALA A 104 2.45 -12.06 17.13
N THR A 105 3.05 -11.60 18.24
CA THR A 105 3.45 -10.20 18.40
C THR A 105 4.58 -9.82 17.44
N ALA A 106 5.61 -10.65 17.29
CA ALA A 106 6.73 -10.38 16.39
C ALA A 106 6.30 -10.30 14.92
N LEU A 107 5.47 -11.25 14.46
CA LEU A 107 4.89 -11.20 13.11
C LEU A 107 4.06 -9.93 12.91
N SER A 108 3.29 -9.52 13.91
CA SER A 108 2.48 -8.30 13.84
C SER A 108 3.33 -7.03 13.81
N PHE A 109 4.44 -6.98 14.56
CA PHE A 109 5.41 -5.87 14.47
C PHE A 109 6.05 -5.79 13.08
N LEU A 110 6.40 -6.94 12.49
CA LEU A 110 6.94 -6.99 11.14
C LEU A 110 5.92 -6.48 10.13
N VAL A 111 4.67 -6.98 10.13
CA VAL A 111 3.63 -6.45 9.22
C VAL A 111 3.39 -4.94 9.46
N ALA A 112 3.50 -4.47 10.71
CA ALA A 112 3.32 -3.06 11.05
C ALA A 112 4.44 -2.14 10.57
N ALA A 113 5.68 -2.62 10.48
CA ALA A 113 6.83 -1.78 10.18
C ALA A 113 7.46 -2.06 8.81
N LEU A 114 7.27 -3.26 8.23
CA LEU A 114 7.93 -3.67 6.99
C LEU A 114 7.74 -2.62 5.89
N PRO A 115 8.82 -2.25 5.17
CA PRO A 115 8.77 -1.21 4.15
C PRO A 115 8.25 -1.80 2.84
N VAL A 116 6.97 -2.10 2.81
CA VAL A 116 6.26 -2.70 1.67
C VAL A 116 5.01 -1.86 1.42
N ASN A 117 4.65 -1.65 0.14
CA ASN A 117 3.47 -0.89 -0.29
C ASN A 117 3.49 0.62 0.11
N TYR A 118 4.38 1.42 -0.47
CA TYR A 118 4.37 2.88 -0.28
C TYR A 118 3.15 3.56 -0.89
N ALA A 119 2.61 2.98 -1.96
CA ALA A 119 1.48 3.53 -2.69
C ALA A 119 0.22 3.68 -1.83
N ARG A 120 0.16 2.99 -0.67
CA ARG A 120 -0.89 3.21 0.33
C ARG A 120 -1.03 4.66 0.81
N ILE A 121 0.00 5.50 0.61
CA ILE A 121 -0.04 6.93 0.95
C ILE A 121 -0.98 7.70 0.03
N ALA A 122 -1.13 7.26 -1.23
CA ALA A 122 -2.05 7.87 -2.18
C ALA A 122 -3.51 7.53 -1.82
N ALA A 123 -4.36 8.56 -1.80
CA ALA A 123 -5.79 8.46 -1.47
C ALA A 123 -6.55 7.48 -2.38
N ILE A 124 -6.17 7.36 -3.65
CA ILE A 124 -6.76 6.41 -4.61
C ILE A 124 -6.67 4.95 -4.16
N ASN A 125 -5.66 4.59 -3.36
CA ASN A 125 -5.45 3.22 -2.87
C ASN A 125 -6.17 2.93 -1.54
N ASN A 126 -6.72 3.95 -0.89
CA ASN A 126 -7.39 3.85 0.40
C ASN A 126 -8.56 2.83 0.43
N PRO A 127 -9.45 2.76 -0.58
CA PRO A 127 -10.51 1.75 -0.59
C PRO A 127 -10.01 0.30 -0.62
N GLY A 128 -8.83 0.07 -1.21
CA GLY A 128 -8.19 -1.25 -1.20
C GLY A 128 -7.89 -1.73 0.23
N LEU A 129 -7.50 -0.82 1.14
CA LEU A 129 -7.30 -1.13 2.56
C LEU A 129 -8.62 -1.44 3.26
N PHE A 130 -9.71 -0.77 2.91
CA PHE A 130 -11.03 -1.05 3.46
C PHE A 130 -11.48 -2.48 3.11
N PHE A 131 -11.38 -2.88 1.84
CA PHE A 131 -11.71 -4.25 1.44
C PHE A 131 -10.74 -5.28 2.00
N LEU A 132 -9.45 -4.96 2.13
CA LEU A 132 -8.50 -5.84 2.81
C LEU A 132 -8.86 -6.03 4.28
N LEU A 133 -9.29 -4.98 5.00
CA LEU A 133 -9.76 -5.09 6.38
C LEU A 133 -10.95 -6.05 6.47
N ILE A 134 -11.94 -5.90 5.59
CA ILE A 134 -13.10 -6.80 5.55
C ILE A 134 -12.67 -8.23 5.29
N PHE A 135 -11.72 -8.45 4.37
CA PHE A 135 -11.20 -9.77 4.05
C PHE A 135 -10.51 -10.43 5.24
N VAL A 136 -9.58 -9.74 5.91
CA VAL A 136 -8.89 -10.32 7.09
C VAL A 136 -9.86 -10.51 8.25
N PHE A 137 -10.85 -9.62 8.41
CA PHE A 137 -11.87 -9.77 9.43
C PHE A 137 -12.81 -10.94 9.14
N ALA A 138 -13.20 -11.15 7.89
CA ALA A 138 -13.95 -12.34 7.46
C ALA A 138 -13.17 -13.62 7.74
N LEU A 139 -11.86 -13.63 7.50
CA LEU A 139 -10.99 -14.77 7.85
C LEU A 139 -10.95 -15.01 9.36
N TYR A 140 -10.85 -13.96 10.17
CA TYR A 140 -10.94 -14.08 11.63
C TYR A 140 -12.29 -14.67 12.09
N ILE A 141 -13.41 -14.18 11.54
CA ILE A 141 -14.75 -14.71 11.82
C ILE A 141 -14.84 -16.17 11.39
N LEU A 142 -14.29 -16.56 10.23
CA LEU A 142 -14.28 -17.93 9.75
C LEU A 142 -13.53 -18.85 10.74
N VAL A 143 -12.30 -18.49 11.13
CA VAL A 143 -11.49 -19.30 12.04
C VAL A 143 -12.20 -19.49 13.39
N THR A 144 -12.76 -18.42 13.95
CA THR A 144 -13.46 -18.46 15.24
C THR A 144 -14.81 -19.17 15.16
N SER A 145 -15.59 -18.96 14.11
CA SER A 145 -16.88 -19.61 13.89
C SER A 145 -16.74 -21.13 13.75
N VAL A 146 -15.76 -21.59 12.97
CA VAL A 146 -15.48 -23.02 12.81
C VAL A 146 -15.01 -23.61 14.13
N THR A 147 -14.19 -22.91 14.90
CA THR A 147 -13.75 -23.38 16.22
C THR A 147 -14.92 -23.50 17.21
N ASN A 148 -15.79 -22.47 17.26
CA ASN A 148 -16.93 -22.39 18.18
C ASN A 148 -18.19 -23.13 17.70
N LYS A 149 -18.16 -23.74 16.53
CA LYS A 149 -19.29 -24.43 15.89
C LYS A 149 -20.51 -23.51 15.62
N ASN A 150 -20.30 -22.22 15.38
CA ASN A 150 -21.39 -21.29 15.06
C ASN A 150 -21.53 -21.14 13.54
N ILE A 151 -22.59 -21.71 12.98
CA ILE A 151 -22.82 -21.70 11.53
C ILE A 151 -23.28 -20.34 10.99
N TYR A 152 -23.97 -19.53 11.80
CA TYR A 152 -24.46 -18.22 11.36
C TYR A 152 -23.30 -17.24 11.16
N THR A 153 -22.33 -17.25 12.07
CA THR A 153 -21.12 -16.43 11.92
C THR A 153 -20.23 -16.95 10.79
N GLU A 154 -20.23 -18.26 10.53
CA GLU A 154 -19.58 -18.84 9.36
C GLU A 154 -20.19 -18.29 8.05
N TYR A 155 -21.52 -18.30 7.90
CA TYR A 155 -22.18 -17.73 6.70
C TYR A 155 -21.98 -16.21 6.58
N LEU A 156 -21.95 -15.48 7.70
CA LEU A 156 -21.60 -14.07 7.69
C LEU A 156 -20.19 -13.86 7.11
N SER A 157 -19.22 -14.71 7.44
CA SER A 157 -17.88 -14.62 6.85
C SER A 157 -17.89 -14.81 5.33
N TYR A 158 -18.75 -15.68 4.80
CA TYR A 158 -18.89 -15.89 3.35
C TYR A 158 -19.43 -14.65 2.65
N ALA A 159 -20.45 -14.02 3.21
CA ALA A 159 -20.98 -12.76 2.69
C ALA A 159 -19.92 -11.65 2.69
N LEU A 160 -19.15 -11.54 3.79
CA LEU A 160 -18.06 -10.57 3.90
C LEU A 160 -16.93 -10.84 2.89
N PHE A 161 -16.59 -12.11 2.61
CA PHE A 161 -15.62 -12.45 1.58
C PHE A 161 -16.08 -12.01 0.18
N ILE A 162 -17.32 -12.31 -0.20
CA ILE A 162 -17.90 -11.85 -1.47
C ILE A 162 -17.85 -10.33 -1.55
N PHE A 163 -18.20 -9.62 -0.47
CA PHE A 163 -18.14 -8.17 -0.44
C PHE A 163 -16.71 -7.63 -0.58
N SER A 164 -15.72 -8.31 0.01
CA SER A 164 -14.32 -7.91 -0.11
C SER A 164 -13.74 -8.09 -1.53
N PHE A 165 -14.29 -8.97 -2.36
CA PHE A 165 -13.80 -9.21 -3.72
C PHE A 165 -13.97 -8.03 -4.68
N GLN A 166 -14.65 -6.97 -4.27
CA GLN A 166 -14.58 -5.65 -4.93
C GLN A 166 -13.13 -5.17 -5.08
N PHE A 167 -12.22 -5.64 -4.25
CA PHE A 167 -10.80 -5.58 -4.52
C PHE A 167 -10.31 -6.89 -5.14
N ASN A 168 -10.28 -6.95 -6.48
CA ASN A 168 -9.99 -8.16 -7.27
C ASN A 168 -8.71 -8.90 -6.84
N ALA A 169 -7.71 -8.19 -6.31
CA ALA A 169 -6.46 -8.82 -5.86
C ALA A 169 -6.66 -9.86 -4.73
N LEU A 170 -7.78 -9.80 -4.02
CA LEU A 170 -8.14 -10.73 -2.96
C LEU A 170 -8.67 -12.06 -3.49
N ILE A 171 -9.10 -12.13 -4.77
CA ILE A 171 -9.68 -13.35 -5.35
C ILE A 171 -8.64 -14.47 -5.44
N PRO A 172 -7.43 -14.27 -6.03
CA PRO A 172 -6.40 -15.32 -6.03
C PRO A 172 -5.90 -15.65 -4.61
N PHE A 173 -5.77 -14.64 -3.76
CA PHE A 173 -5.39 -14.82 -2.36
C PHE A 173 -6.41 -15.63 -1.56
N PHE A 174 -7.67 -15.67 -1.99
CA PHE A 174 -8.73 -16.47 -1.38
C PHE A 174 -8.44 -17.98 -1.41
N LEU A 175 -7.54 -18.45 -2.29
CA LEU A 175 -7.06 -19.83 -2.25
C LEU A 175 -6.44 -20.20 -0.89
N LEU A 176 -5.82 -19.24 -0.19
CA LEU A 176 -5.36 -19.43 1.18
C LEU A 176 -6.52 -19.76 2.13
N VAL A 177 -7.64 -19.05 1.99
CA VAL A 177 -8.83 -19.23 2.82
C VAL A 177 -9.40 -20.63 2.63
N PHE A 178 -9.42 -21.11 1.39
CA PHE A 178 -9.81 -22.49 1.08
C PHE A 178 -8.95 -23.52 1.82
N PHE A 179 -7.61 -23.39 1.75
CA PHE A 179 -6.71 -24.30 2.45
C PHE A 179 -6.87 -24.23 3.97
N ILE A 180 -7.01 -23.03 4.53
CA ILE A 180 -7.27 -22.82 5.95
C ILE A 180 -8.58 -23.50 6.37
N ALA A 181 -9.67 -23.29 5.61
CA ALA A 181 -10.96 -23.87 5.92
C ALA A 181 -10.93 -25.40 5.87
N ALA A 182 -10.32 -25.97 4.83
CA ALA A 182 -10.12 -27.41 4.68
C ALA A 182 -9.35 -27.99 5.88
N PHE A 183 -8.27 -27.33 6.31
CA PHE A 183 -7.50 -27.72 7.50
C PHE A 183 -8.34 -27.66 8.79
N LEU A 184 -9.11 -26.59 9.00
CA LEU A 184 -9.95 -26.44 10.18
C LEU A 184 -11.07 -27.50 10.23
N PHE A 185 -11.71 -27.78 9.10
CA PHE A 185 -12.72 -28.84 9.00
C PHE A 185 -12.12 -30.22 9.23
N TYR A 186 -10.93 -30.49 8.69
CA TYR A 186 -10.19 -31.73 8.93
C TYR A 186 -9.92 -31.93 10.42
N LYS A 187 -9.33 -30.93 11.10
CA LYS A 187 -9.01 -31.01 12.54
C LYS A 187 -10.25 -31.25 13.40
N LYS A 188 -11.39 -30.66 13.03
CA LYS A 188 -12.64 -30.77 13.78
C LYS A 188 -13.38 -32.09 13.56
N SER A 189 -13.09 -32.76 12.45
CA SER A 189 -13.68 -34.05 12.10
C SER A 189 -12.98 -35.26 12.75
N ASP A 190 -12.02 -35.05 13.66
CA ASP A 190 -11.55 -36.09 14.60
C ASP A 190 -12.40 -36.09 15.89
N PRO A 191 -13.38 -36.99 16.03
CA PRO A 191 -13.90 -37.34 17.34
C PRO A 191 -12.88 -38.25 18.03
N LEU A 192 -12.41 -37.82 19.19
CA LEU A 192 -11.45 -38.49 20.07
C LEU A 192 -11.98 -39.80 20.70
N THR A 193 -12.90 -40.54 20.07
CA THR A 193 -13.72 -41.55 20.78
C THR A 193 -13.96 -42.90 20.10
N ASP A 194 -13.28 -43.30 19.02
CA ASP A 194 -13.38 -44.71 18.60
C ASP A 194 -12.10 -45.29 17.95
N PRO A 195 -11.42 -46.28 18.57
CA PRO A 195 -10.16 -46.84 18.11
C PRO A 195 -10.27 -47.81 16.91
N ILE A 196 -11.46 -47.98 16.31
CA ILE A 196 -11.71 -48.93 15.23
C ILE A 196 -12.11 -48.20 13.93
N GLN A 197 -11.26 -47.34 13.35
CA GLN A 197 -11.69 -46.48 12.23
C GLN A 197 -10.66 -46.21 11.13
N ASN A 198 -10.28 -47.26 10.38
CA ASN A 198 -9.72 -47.07 9.03
C ASN A 198 -10.82 -46.86 7.96
N LYS A 199 -12.07 -47.25 8.24
CA LYS A 199 -13.24 -47.01 7.36
C LYS A 199 -13.79 -45.57 7.40
N ASN A 200 -13.29 -44.70 8.28
CA ASN A 200 -13.88 -43.38 8.52
C ASN A 200 -13.18 -42.19 7.83
N HIS A 201 -12.02 -42.42 7.17
CA HIS A 201 -11.32 -41.36 6.42
C HIS A 201 -12.09 -40.86 5.19
N TRP A 202 -12.79 -41.75 4.48
CA TRP A 202 -13.61 -41.34 3.33
C TRP A 202 -14.79 -40.46 3.72
N ASN A 203 -15.44 -40.77 4.85
CA ASN A 203 -16.50 -39.93 5.41
C ASN A 203 -15.96 -38.56 5.85
N LYS A 204 -14.75 -38.52 6.42
CA LYS A 204 -14.00 -37.29 6.76
C LYS A 204 -13.76 -36.43 5.53
N ILE A 205 -13.24 -37.02 4.46
CA ILE A 205 -12.98 -36.34 3.18
C ILE A 205 -14.29 -35.83 2.58
N LYS A 206 -15.35 -36.65 2.53
CA LYS A 206 -16.68 -36.23 2.06
C LYS A 206 -17.23 -35.04 2.85
N TYR A 207 -17.08 -35.04 4.18
CA TYR A 207 -17.49 -33.92 5.03
C TYR A 207 -16.72 -32.64 4.68
N ILE A 208 -15.39 -32.73 4.53
CA ILE A 208 -14.53 -31.60 4.16
C ILE A 208 -14.93 -31.07 2.79
N ILE A 209 -15.03 -31.95 1.77
CA ILE A 209 -15.43 -31.56 0.41
C ILE A 209 -16.79 -30.86 0.43
N LYS A 210 -17.79 -31.43 1.12
CA LYS A 210 -19.14 -30.85 1.19
C LYS A 210 -19.14 -29.45 1.80
N ARG A 211 -18.38 -29.21 2.88
CA ARG A 211 -18.33 -27.88 3.51
C ARG A 211 -17.43 -26.90 2.76
N ALA A 212 -16.29 -27.37 2.25
CA ALA A 212 -15.35 -26.56 1.49
C ALA A 212 -15.91 -26.17 0.11
N ALA A 213 -16.84 -26.95 -0.46
CA ALA A 213 -17.50 -26.62 -1.72
C ALA A 213 -18.18 -25.23 -1.68
N ALA A 214 -18.87 -24.90 -0.57
CA ALA A 214 -19.51 -23.59 -0.43
C ALA A 214 -18.48 -22.44 -0.51
N ILE A 215 -17.32 -22.62 0.13
CA ILE A 215 -16.21 -21.66 0.11
C ILE A 215 -15.60 -21.57 -1.30
N MET A 216 -15.33 -22.71 -1.92
CA MET A 216 -14.76 -22.80 -3.27
C MET A 216 -15.63 -22.11 -4.32
N LEU A 217 -16.96 -22.09 -4.13
CA LEU A 217 -17.91 -21.46 -5.06
C LEU A 217 -17.98 -19.92 -4.91
N LEU A 218 -17.48 -19.32 -3.82
CA LEU A 218 -17.62 -17.87 -3.59
C LEU A 218 -16.97 -16.99 -4.68
N PRO A 219 -15.73 -17.27 -5.15
CA PRO A 219 -15.15 -16.52 -6.26
C PRO A 219 -15.99 -16.58 -7.55
N PHE A 220 -16.58 -17.74 -7.85
CA PHE A 220 -17.42 -17.93 -9.04
C PHE A 220 -18.75 -17.19 -8.90
N LEU A 221 -19.34 -17.21 -7.71
CA LEU A 221 -20.54 -16.43 -7.42
C LEU A 221 -20.27 -14.92 -7.57
N TYR A 222 -19.13 -14.44 -7.07
CA TYR A 222 -18.73 -13.04 -7.28
C TYR A 222 -18.46 -12.75 -8.76
N ALA A 223 -17.82 -13.64 -9.50
CA ALA A 223 -17.61 -13.47 -10.94
C ALA A 223 -18.94 -13.35 -11.70
N ALA A 224 -19.96 -14.13 -11.32
CA ALA A 224 -21.31 -13.99 -11.88
C ALA A 224 -21.93 -12.62 -11.53
N ILE A 225 -21.85 -12.20 -10.27
CA ILE A 225 -22.29 -10.86 -9.83
C ILE A 225 -21.58 -9.78 -10.66
N GLN A 226 -20.26 -9.86 -10.81
CA GLN A 226 -19.45 -8.91 -11.56
C GLN A 226 -19.83 -8.89 -13.04
N HIS A 227 -20.07 -10.05 -13.65
CA HIS A 227 -20.46 -10.15 -15.06
C HIS A 227 -21.83 -9.50 -15.34
N PHE A 228 -22.83 -9.75 -14.49
CA PHE A 228 -24.19 -9.27 -14.71
C PHE A 228 -24.46 -7.87 -14.16
N LEU A 229 -23.85 -7.48 -13.03
CA LEU A 229 -24.13 -6.21 -12.36
C LEU A 229 -23.02 -5.17 -12.52
N PHE A 230 -21.77 -5.58 -12.73
CA PHE A 230 -20.60 -4.67 -12.76
C PHE A 230 -19.83 -4.76 -14.07
N LYS A 231 -20.56 -4.84 -15.20
CA LYS A 231 -19.97 -4.92 -16.53
C LYS A 231 -19.12 -3.67 -16.81
N LYS A 232 -17.83 -3.88 -17.10
CA LYS A 232 -16.92 -2.82 -17.51
C LYS A 232 -17.38 -2.17 -18.81
N SER A 233 -17.21 -0.87 -18.93
CA SER A 233 -17.61 -0.08 -20.09
C SER A 233 -16.64 1.10 -20.32
N GLY A 234 -16.87 1.88 -21.38
CA GLY A 234 -16.05 3.06 -21.68
C GLY A 234 -14.58 2.74 -21.87
N MET A 235 -13.69 3.54 -21.27
CA MET A 235 -12.23 3.35 -21.39
C MET A 235 -11.71 2.06 -20.73
N PHE A 236 -12.51 1.45 -19.85
CA PHE A 236 -12.18 0.19 -19.18
C PHE A 236 -12.73 -1.04 -19.91
N SER A 237 -13.46 -0.85 -21.01
CA SER A 237 -13.94 -1.95 -21.87
C SER A 237 -12.82 -2.59 -22.70
N ALA A 238 -11.71 -1.87 -22.91
CA ALA A 238 -10.52 -2.41 -23.54
C ALA A 238 -9.88 -3.50 -22.66
N GLN A 239 -8.89 -4.20 -23.22
CA GLN A 239 -8.14 -5.34 -22.69
C GLN A 239 -7.34 -5.07 -21.38
N TYR A 240 -7.83 -4.21 -20.48
CA TYR A 240 -7.20 -3.84 -19.22
C TYR A 240 -7.29 -4.99 -18.21
N ASN A 241 -6.14 -5.56 -17.85
CA ASN A 241 -5.96 -6.78 -17.06
C ASN A 241 -6.44 -8.07 -17.76
N ILE A 242 -6.05 -8.28 -19.01
CA ILE A 242 -6.12 -9.64 -19.58
C ILE A 242 -5.17 -10.54 -18.80
N ILE A 243 -5.65 -11.73 -18.45
CA ILE A 243 -4.81 -12.77 -17.88
C ILE A 243 -3.92 -13.31 -19.01
N ASP A 244 -2.63 -13.03 -18.93
CA ASP A 244 -1.61 -13.58 -19.83
C ASP A 244 -0.69 -14.51 -19.03
N ILE A 245 -0.97 -15.81 -19.11
CA ILE A 245 -0.17 -16.83 -18.44
C ILE A 245 0.95 -17.23 -19.40
N ASN A 246 2.11 -16.58 -19.25
CA ASN A 246 3.33 -16.92 -19.97
C ASN A 246 4.42 -17.41 -19.00
N PHE A 247 5.44 -18.11 -19.52
CA PHE A 247 6.58 -18.58 -18.71
C PHE A 247 7.32 -17.43 -17.99
N GLY A 248 7.26 -16.21 -18.56
CA GLY A 248 7.78 -15.00 -17.95
C GLY A 248 7.10 -14.66 -16.63
N ALA A 249 5.79 -14.88 -16.52
CA ALA A 249 5.01 -14.67 -15.30
C ALA A 249 5.52 -15.55 -14.14
N VAL A 250 5.82 -16.82 -14.40
CA VAL A 250 6.37 -17.74 -13.37
C VAL A 250 7.76 -17.27 -12.90
N ILE A 251 8.63 -16.88 -13.83
CA ILE A 251 9.96 -16.33 -13.50
C ILE A 251 9.83 -15.03 -12.70
N SER A 252 8.88 -14.16 -13.07
CA SER A 252 8.56 -12.93 -12.36
C SER A 252 8.13 -13.21 -10.92
N GLU A 253 7.27 -14.22 -10.71
CA GLU A 253 6.81 -14.62 -9.39
C GLU A 253 7.97 -15.09 -8.51
N ILE A 254 8.92 -15.85 -9.06
CA ILE A 254 10.15 -16.25 -8.36
C ILE A 254 11.01 -15.04 -7.99
N LYS A 255 11.18 -14.08 -8.91
CA LYS A 255 11.93 -12.83 -8.64
C LYS A 255 11.28 -12.04 -7.51
N VAL A 256 9.95 -11.89 -7.55
CA VAL A 256 9.16 -11.24 -6.50
C VAL A 256 9.36 -11.97 -5.17
N ILE A 257 9.21 -13.29 -5.11
CA ILE A 257 9.46 -14.05 -3.88
C ILE A 257 10.87 -13.80 -3.35
N ALA A 258 11.89 -13.90 -4.20
CA ALA A 258 13.28 -13.65 -3.80
C ALA A 258 13.47 -12.23 -3.25
N LEU A 259 12.87 -11.23 -3.91
CA LEU A 259 12.91 -9.83 -3.51
C LEU A 259 12.22 -9.58 -2.17
N TYR A 260 11.11 -10.26 -1.87
CA TYR A 260 10.34 -10.06 -0.64
C TYR A 260 10.65 -11.07 0.48
N LEU A 261 11.49 -12.09 0.22
CA LEU A 261 12.16 -12.86 1.27
C LEU A 261 13.05 -11.93 2.11
N PHE A 262 13.64 -10.93 1.46
CA PHE A 262 14.46 -9.87 2.05
C PHE A 262 14.11 -8.54 1.40
N PRO A 263 13.12 -7.79 1.93
CA PRO A 263 12.62 -6.54 1.34
C PRO A 263 13.62 -5.38 1.48
N TYR A 264 14.84 -5.62 1.02
CA TYR A 264 16.01 -4.79 1.13
C TYR A 264 15.96 -3.61 0.17
N ASP A 265 15.44 -3.83 -1.03
CA ASP A 265 15.22 -2.79 -2.03
C ASP A 265 14.15 -1.78 -1.58
N GLY A 266 13.36 -2.15 -0.56
CA GLY A 266 12.49 -1.23 0.14
C GLY A 266 13.18 -0.33 1.17
N ILE A 267 14.51 -0.40 1.35
CA ILE A 267 15.25 0.41 2.31
C ILE A 267 15.96 1.57 1.60
N TYR A 268 15.38 2.77 1.69
CA TYR A 268 15.84 3.96 0.96
C TYR A 268 16.79 4.86 1.76
N ILE A 269 16.89 4.69 3.07
CA ILE A 269 17.78 5.49 3.95
C ILE A 269 19.27 5.27 3.68
N GLY A 270 19.63 4.37 2.76
CA GLY A 270 21.01 4.01 2.44
C GLY A 270 21.56 2.94 3.38
N LYS A 271 22.36 2.03 2.80
CA LYS A 271 22.92 0.85 3.50
C LYS A 271 23.73 1.22 4.75
N PRO A 272 24.65 2.22 4.70
CA PRO A 272 25.46 2.58 5.86
C PRO A 272 24.61 3.15 7.00
N VAL A 273 23.64 4.01 6.68
CA VAL A 273 22.76 4.63 7.69
C VAL A 273 21.86 3.58 8.33
N ALA A 274 21.27 2.69 7.53
CA ALA A 274 20.47 1.57 8.03
C ALA A 274 21.29 0.68 9.00
N PHE A 275 22.54 0.36 8.63
CA PHE A 275 23.42 -0.42 9.50
C PHE A 275 23.77 0.31 10.80
N THR A 276 24.06 1.61 10.75
CA THR A 276 24.32 2.43 11.94
C THR A 276 23.11 2.47 12.87
N ILE A 277 21.90 2.67 12.33
CA ILE A 277 20.66 2.65 13.12
C ILE A 277 20.45 1.29 13.77
N PHE A 278 20.65 0.21 13.00
CA PHE A 278 20.55 -1.15 13.51
C PHE A 278 21.49 -1.38 14.69
N LEU A 279 22.78 -1.02 14.55
CA LEU A 279 23.78 -1.18 15.61
C LEU A 279 23.46 -0.31 16.83
N ALA A 280 23.06 0.94 16.63
CA ALA A 280 22.72 1.85 17.72
C ALA A 280 21.52 1.33 18.53
N ALA A 281 20.44 0.92 17.84
CA ALA A 281 19.25 0.35 18.48
C ALA A 281 19.56 -0.99 19.16
N LEU A 282 20.36 -1.84 18.51
CA LEU A 282 20.83 -3.10 19.10
C LEU A 282 21.60 -2.83 20.39
N LEU A 283 22.56 -1.90 20.38
CA LEU A 283 23.35 -1.55 21.56
C LEU A 283 22.46 -1.01 22.70
N VAL A 284 21.57 -0.06 22.40
CA VAL A 284 20.66 0.52 23.39
C VAL A 284 19.79 -0.56 24.03
N VAL A 285 19.16 -1.41 23.22
CA VAL A 285 18.27 -2.47 23.73
C VAL A 285 19.06 -3.56 24.46
N TYR A 286 20.28 -3.86 24.03
CA TYR A 286 21.16 -4.83 24.69
C TYR A 286 21.60 -4.36 26.08
N LEU A 287 21.88 -3.05 26.25
CA LEU A 287 22.30 -2.46 27.52
C LEU A 287 21.14 -2.34 28.53
N ILE A 288 19.89 -2.23 28.06
CA ILE A 288 18.72 -2.27 28.94
C ILE A 288 18.58 -3.69 29.50
N ARG A 289 18.82 -3.86 30.82
CA ARG A 289 18.66 -5.16 31.49
C ARG A 289 17.26 -5.72 31.22
N SER A 290 17.19 -6.76 30.39
CA SER A 290 15.97 -7.52 30.20
C SER A 290 15.60 -8.23 31.49
N ASN A 291 14.30 -8.43 31.72
CA ASN A 291 13.88 -9.45 32.68
C ASN A 291 14.52 -10.79 32.27
N PRO A 292 14.92 -11.63 33.23
CA PRO A 292 15.46 -12.96 32.94
C PRO A 292 14.50 -13.73 32.04
N ALA A 293 15.04 -14.58 31.17
CA ALA A 293 14.23 -15.35 30.24
C ALA A 293 13.19 -16.16 31.02
N ALA A 294 11.92 -15.76 30.92
CA ALA A 294 10.84 -16.55 31.50
C ALA A 294 10.85 -17.90 30.79
N SER A 295 10.97 -19.00 31.55
CA SER A 295 10.92 -20.38 31.06
C SER A 295 9.50 -20.69 30.57
N GLY A 296 9.12 -20.12 29.43
CA GLY A 296 7.83 -20.34 28.80
C GLY A 296 7.82 -21.69 28.10
N THR A 297 7.01 -22.62 28.61
CA THR A 297 6.78 -23.96 28.05
C THR A 297 6.01 -23.99 26.72
N LYS A 298 5.72 -22.84 26.11
CA LYS A 298 4.98 -22.78 24.85
C LYS A 298 5.94 -23.00 23.68
N ALA A 299 5.68 -24.06 22.91
CA ALA A 299 6.45 -24.39 21.72
C ALA A 299 6.41 -23.23 20.70
N GLU A 300 7.57 -22.62 20.49
CA GLU A 300 7.76 -21.63 19.43
C GLU A 300 7.74 -22.29 18.04
N CYS A 301 7.27 -21.56 17.03
CA CYS A 301 7.36 -22.07 15.66
C CYS A 301 8.82 -22.13 15.19
N ASN A 302 9.18 -23.26 14.56
CA ASN A 302 10.48 -23.44 13.89
C ASN A 302 10.60 -22.45 12.71
N GLY A 303 11.76 -21.82 12.55
CA GLY A 303 12.05 -20.87 11.47
C GLY A 303 11.79 -21.42 10.07
N LYS A 304 12.13 -22.69 9.80
CA LYS A 304 11.86 -23.34 8.50
C LYS A 304 10.37 -23.38 8.14
N ARG A 305 9.52 -23.64 9.15
CA ARG A 305 8.06 -23.65 8.99
C ARG A 305 7.53 -22.25 8.70
N LEU A 306 8.05 -21.23 9.38
CA LEU A 306 7.67 -19.83 9.14
C LEU A 306 8.04 -19.39 7.73
N ILE A 307 9.25 -19.70 7.24
CA ILE A 307 9.64 -19.41 5.85
C ILE A 307 8.70 -20.11 4.86
N SER A 308 8.37 -21.38 5.09
CA SER A 308 7.46 -22.13 4.21
C SER A 308 6.08 -21.46 4.12
N ILE A 309 5.53 -21.00 5.26
CA ILE A 309 4.28 -20.24 5.29
C ILE A 309 4.46 -18.91 4.54
N GLY A 310 5.57 -18.20 4.77
CA GLY A 310 5.87 -16.93 4.13
C GLY A 310 5.94 -17.03 2.62
N VAL A 311 6.61 -18.04 2.07
CA VAL A 311 6.69 -18.30 0.62
C VAL A 311 5.29 -18.53 0.03
N VAL A 312 4.46 -19.36 0.67
CA VAL A 312 3.08 -19.59 0.19
C VAL A 312 2.27 -18.30 0.17
N LEU A 313 2.37 -17.47 1.22
CA LEU A 313 1.70 -16.18 1.28
C LEU A 313 2.21 -15.18 0.23
N LEU A 314 3.52 -15.18 -0.06
CA LEU A 314 4.12 -14.34 -1.10
C LEU A 314 3.64 -14.74 -2.49
N VAL A 315 3.64 -16.04 -2.81
CA VAL A 315 3.11 -16.57 -4.09
C VAL A 315 1.65 -16.13 -4.25
N LEU A 316 0.80 -16.43 -3.27
CA LEU A 316 -0.63 -16.10 -3.36
C LEU A 316 -0.86 -14.58 -3.43
N GLY A 317 -0.09 -13.79 -2.69
CA GLY A 317 -0.20 -12.33 -2.69
C GLY A 317 0.28 -11.68 -3.99
N ALA A 318 1.30 -12.23 -4.64
CA ALA A 318 1.85 -11.74 -5.90
C ALA A 318 1.02 -12.18 -7.11
N SER A 319 0.45 -13.39 -7.07
CA SER A 319 -0.25 -14.03 -8.19
C SER A 319 -1.32 -13.13 -8.83
N ALA A 320 -2.07 -12.36 -8.02
CA ALA A 320 -3.12 -11.50 -8.55
C ALA A 320 -2.65 -10.42 -9.52
N TYR A 321 -1.38 -10.02 -9.42
CA TYR A 321 -0.79 -8.99 -10.27
C TYR A 321 0.08 -9.62 -11.35
N VAL A 322 0.86 -10.64 -11.00
CA VAL A 322 1.70 -11.37 -11.95
C VAL A 322 0.87 -11.99 -13.08
N LEU A 323 -0.30 -12.56 -12.76
CA LEU A 323 -1.21 -13.15 -13.76
C LEU A 323 -1.76 -12.15 -14.79
N VAL A 324 -1.72 -10.86 -14.49
CA VAL A 324 -2.20 -9.79 -15.39
C VAL A 324 -1.05 -8.93 -15.92
N GLY A 325 0.19 -9.44 -15.89
CA GLY A 325 1.38 -8.77 -16.40
C GLY A 325 1.83 -7.56 -15.56
N LYS A 326 1.39 -7.48 -14.30
CA LYS A 326 1.74 -6.39 -13.37
C LYS A 326 2.70 -6.93 -12.32
N GLU A 327 3.99 -6.67 -12.50
CA GLU A 327 5.01 -7.12 -11.56
C GLU A 327 5.05 -6.18 -10.33
N PRO A 328 4.91 -6.71 -9.10
CA PRO A 328 5.17 -5.93 -7.90
C PRO A 328 6.63 -5.46 -7.88
N SER A 329 6.85 -4.14 -7.91
CA SER A 329 8.18 -3.54 -7.85
C SER A 329 8.21 -2.35 -6.88
N TYR A 330 9.41 -2.03 -6.38
CA TYR A 330 9.65 -0.84 -5.57
C TYR A 330 9.81 0.44 -6.41
N GLU A 331 10.16 0.28 -7.68
CA GLU A 331 10.41 1.38 -8.60
C GLU A 331 9.58 1.19 -9.89
N PRO A 332 8.79 2.19 -10.29
CA PRO A 332 8.46 3.42 -9.54
C PRO A 332 7.57 3.13 -8.32
N TRP A 333 7.45 4.06 -7.35
CA TRP A 333 6.71 3.81 -6.10
C TRP A 333 5.24 3.42 -6.33
N MET A 334 4.64 3.84 -7.45
CA MET A 334 3.26 3.51 -7.82
C MET A 334 3.05 2.01 -8.06
N ALA A 335 4.09 1.30 -8.51
CA ALA A 335 4.05 -0.15 -8.68
C ALA A 335 3.91 -0.90 -7.35
N THR A 336 4.24 -0.24 -6.23
CA THR A 336 4.07 -0.81 -4.89
C THR A 336 2.60 -1.01 -4.52
N ARG A 337 1.63 -0.43 -5.26
CA ARG A 337 0.18 -0.70 -5.07
C ARG A 337 -0.16 -2.18 -5.28
N PHE A 338 0.68 -2.89 -6.04
CA PHE A 338 0.57 -4.33 -6.28
C PHE A 338 1.18 -5.18 -5.15
N GLN A 339 1.59 -4.57 -4.04
CA GLN A 339 2.24 -5.27 -2.94
C GLN A 339 1.37 -5.41 -1.70
N VAL A 340 0.10 -4.98 -1.72
CA VAL A 340 -0.75 -4.85 -0.51
C VAL A 340 -0.87 -6.13 0.35
N LEU A 341 -0.73 -7.32 -0.26
CA LEU A 341 -0.78 -8.63 0.41
C LEU A 341 0.60 -9.20 0.78
N LEU A 342 1.67 -8.68 0.17
CA LEU A 342 3.03 -9.16 0.37
C LEU A 342 3.59 -8.95 1.80
N PRO A 343 3.19 -7.90 2.58
CA PRO A 343 3.67 -7.72 3.95
C PRO A 343 3.47 -8.95 4.83
N PHE A 344 2.36 -9.68 4.67
CA PHE A 344 2.09 -10.87 5.46
C PHE A 344 3.13 -11.97 5.20
N GLY A 345 3.37 -12.30 3.92
CA GLY A 345 4.36 -13.31 3.56
C GLY A 345 5.80 -12.91 3.91
N ALA A 346 6.15 -11.64 3.65
CA ALA A 346 7.46 -11.08 4.00
C ALA A 346 7.72 -11.12 5.53
N ALA A 347 6.72 -10.86 6.37
CA ALA A 347 6.84 -10.95 7.82
C ALA A 347 7.15 -12.39 8.29
N PHE A 348 6.45 -13.39 7.75
CA PHE A 348 6.70 -14.79 8.07
C PHE A 348 8.11 -15.25 7.66
N SER A 349 8.52 -14.89 6.44
CA SER A 349 9.87 -15.20 5.93
C SER A 349 10.96 -14.53 6.75
N THR A 350 10.80 -13.23 7.05
CA THR A 350 11.76 -12.44 7.83
C THR A 350 11.93 -13.01 9.25
N LEU A 351 10.83 -13.28 9.96
CA LEU A 351 10.91 -13.88 11.29
C LEU A 351 11.51 -15.29 11.24
N GLY A 352 11.13 -16.09 10.24
CA GLY A 352 11.64 -17.44 10.07
C GLY A 352 13.14 -17.47 9.87
N LEU A 353 13.67 -16.56 9.05
CA LEU A 353 15.10 -16.39 8.85
C LEU A 353 15.80 -15.93 10.14
N LEU A 354 15.28 -14.90 10.82
CA LEU A 354 15.85 -14.44 12.09
C LEU A 354 15.97 -15.59 13.09
N LYS A 355 14.96 -16.45 13.20
CA LYS A 355 15.01 -17.63 14.06
C LYS A 355 16.09 -18.63 13.66
N ILE A 356 16.33 -18.83 12.36
CA ILE A 356 17.41 -19.70 11.87
C ILE A 356 18.77 -19.08 12.25
N ILE A 357 18.96 -17.79 11.98
CA ILE A 357 20.18 -17.05 12.35
C ILE A 357 20.43 -17.15 13.87
N TRP A 358 19.40 -16.90 14.68
CA TRP A 358 19.47 -16.99 16.14
C TRP A 358 19.73 -18.41 16.69
N ALA A 359 19.38 -19.45 15.93
CA ALA A 359 19.66 -20.83 16.31
C ALA A 359 21.15 -21.18 16.15
N VAL A 360 21.85 -20.51 15.24
CA VAL A 360 23.29 -20.73 14.98
C VAL A 360 24.17 -19.94 15.95
N PHE A 361 23.67 -18.87 16.58
CA PHE A 361 24.45 -18.04 17.50
C PHE A 361 24.92 -18.84 18.75
N PRO A 362 26.24 -19.03 18.95
CA PRO A 362 26.80 -19.86 20.01
C PRO A 362 26.90 -19.07 21.34
N ALA A 363 25.78 -18.65 21.90
CA ALA A 363 25.76 -18.08 23.25
C ALA A 363 25.58 -19.20 24.28
N LYS A 364 26.61 -19.46 25.10
CA LYS A 364 26.55 -20.44 26.21
C LYS A 364 25.54 -20.03 27.29
N ASP A 365 25.39 -18.73 27.50
CA ASP A 365 24.44 -18.16 28.45
C ASP A 365 23.05 -17.92 27.78
N PRO A 366 21.97 -18.52 28.29
CA PRO A 366 20.62 -18.35 27.75
C PRO A 366 20.09 -16.91 27.85
N ASP A 367 20.48 -16.15 28.88
CA ASP A 367 20.05 -14.76 29.06
C ASP A 367 20.72 -13.85 28.04
N ILE A 368 22.03 -14.04 27.80
CA ILE A 368 22.75 -13.30 26.74
C ILE A 368 22.12 -13.60 25.38
N ARG A 369 21.80 -14.87 25.11
CA ARG A 369 21.12 -15.27 23.87
C ARG A 369 19.78 -14.57 23.71
N HIS A 370 18.95 -14.56 24.76
CA HIS A 370 17.65 -13.91 24.74
C HIS A 370 17.77 -12.40 24.47
N ARG A 371 18.70 -11.72 25.16
CA ARG A 371 18.97 -10.29 24.93
C ARG A 371 19.38 -9.99 23.50
N MET A 372 20.29 -10.78 22.92
CA MET A 372 20.70 -10.61 21.53
C MET A 372 19.53 -10.79 20.55
N LYS A 373 18.64 -11.77 20.77
CA LYS A 373 17.43 -11.95 19.96
C LYS A 373 16.52 -10.72 20.02
N VAL A 374 16.21 -10.24 21.22
CA VAL A 374 15.35 -9.07 21.42
C VAL A 374 15.99 -7.82 20.84
N ALA A 375 17.28 -7.59 21.09
CA ALA A 375 18.02 -6.42 20.60
C ALA A 375 18.15 -6.41 19.07
N SER A 376 18.48 -7.55 18.45
CA SER A 376 18.54 -7.63 16.97
C SER A 376 17.17 -7.46 16.31
N PHE A 377 16.10 -8.01 16.90
CA PHE A 377 14.75 -7.79 16.41
C PHE A 377 14.33 -6.32 16.54
N ALA A 378 14.59 -5.70 17.70
CA ALA A 378 14.30 -4.28 17.92
C ALA A 378 15.11 -3.38 16.97
N GLY A 379 16.39 -3.70 16.73
CA GLY A 379 17.21 -3.01 15.76
C GLY A 379 16.65 -3.08 14.35
N LEU A 380 16.13 -4.25 13.93
CA LEU A 380 15.46 -4.39 12.63
C LEU A 380 14.19 -3.54 12.55
N ILE A 381 13.34 -3.55 13.58
CA ILE A 381 12.13 -2.73 13.64
C ILE A 381 12.48 -1.23 13.61
N ALA A 382 13.55 -0.81 14.29
CA ALA A 382 14.02 0.58 14.26
C ALA A 382 14.43 1.02 12.85
N VAL A 383 15.18 0.18 12.12
CA VAL A 383 15.54 0.45 10.71
C VAL A 383 14.29 0.64 9.86
N PHE A 384 13.30 -0.24 10.01
CA PHE A 384 12.05 -0.15 9.25
C PHE A 384 11.23 1.10 9.59
N ILE A 385 11.15 1.48 10.87
CA ILE A 385 10.48 2.73 11.28
C ILE A 385 11.17 3.95 10.66
N VAL A 386 12.50 4.06 10.78
CA VAL A 386 13.25 5.19 10.22
C VAL A 386 13.14 5.22 8.69
N ASN A 387 13.11 4.04 8.06
CA ASN A 387 12.86 3.95 6.63
C ASN A 387 11.49 4.53 6.24
N TRP A 388 10.42 4.22 6.98
CA TRP A 388 9.12 4.82 6.75
C TRP A 388 9.13 6.34 6.91
N TRP A 389 9.86 6.86 7.89
CA TRP A 389 9.99 8.31 8.07
C TRP A 389 10.64 8.96 6.84
N PHE A 390 11.66 8.32 6.28
CA PHE A 390 12.28 8.77 5.02
C PHE A 390 11.30 8.71 3.84
N VAL A 391 10.48 7.66 3.74
CA VAL A 391 9.42 7.55 2.73
C VAL A 391 8.43 8.72 2.86
N TYR A 392 7.89 8.95 4.07
CA TYR A 392 6.96 10.07 4.30
C TYR A 392 7.60 11.43 4.02
N ALA A 393 8.85 11.62 4.39
CA ALA A 393 9.57 12.86 4.12
C ALA A 393 9.82 13.05 2.61
N THR A 394 10.00 11.97 1.84
CA THR A 394 10.10 12.02 0.36
C THR A 394 8.78 12.48 -0.26
N PHE A 395 7.65 11.93 0.20
CA PHE A 395 6.33 12.38 -0.23
C PHE A 395 6.04 13.83 0.18
N TYR A 396 6.47 14.24 1.37
CA TYR A 396 6.34 15.62 1.83
C TYR A 396 7.10 16.61 0.92
N VAL A 397 8.29 16.25 0.44
CA VAL A 397 9.06 17.07 -0.53
C VAL A 397 8.28 17.27 -1.84
N ASP A 398 7.69 16.22 -2.37
CA ASP A 398 6.85 16.30 -3.57
C ASP A 398 5.61 17.17 -3.32
N HIS A 399 4.98 17.05 -2.16
CA HIS A 399 3.87 17.91 -1.78
C HIS A 399 4.27 19.40 -1.75
N LEU A 400 5.44 19.74 -1.19
CA LEU A 400 5.95 21.12 -1.21
C LEU A 400 6.23 21.62 -2.63
N ARG A 401 6.75 20.74 -3.51
CA ARG A 401 6.92 21.06 -4.94
C ARG A 401 5.57 21.36 -5.60
N GLN A 402 4.55 20.56 -5.34
CA GLN A 402 3.19 20.79 -5.84
C GLN A 402 2.60 22.12 -5.34
N GLU A 403 2.77 22.44 -4.05
CA GLU A 403 2.38 23.75 -3.50
C GLU A 403 3.08 24.91 -4.21
N ALA A 404 4.39 24.79 -4.43
CA ALA A 404 5.20 25.78 -5.15
C ALA A 404 4.74 25.99 -6.58
N PHE A 405 4.41 24.88 -7.25
CA PHE A 405 3.92 24.89 -8.62
C PHE A 405 2.55 25.59 -8.72
N ALA A 406 1.59 25.21 -7.85
CA ALA A 406 0.27 25.83 -7.80
C ALA A 406 0.35 27.33 -7.45
N ASP A 407 1.23 27.71 -6.52
CA ASP A 407 1.48 29.11 -6.18
C ASP A 407 2.07 29.90 -7.35
N THR A 408 2.94 29.28 -8.15
CA THR A 408 3.50 29.92 -9.34
C THR A 408 2.42 30.17 -10.40
N ILE A 409 1.53 29.20 -10.64
CA ILE A 409 0.38 29.38 -11.54
C ILE A 409 -0.51 30.54 -11.05
N ARG A 410 -0.82 30.58 -9.76
CA ARG A 410 -1.64 31.66 -9.15
C ARG A 410 -1.07 33.06 -9.37
N ASN A 411 0.25 33.18 -9.47
CA ASN A 411 0.94 34.46 -9.58
C ASN A 411 1.46 34.78 -10.98
N THR A 412 1.25 33.90 -11.98
CA THR A 412 1.79 34.06 -13.34
C THR A 412 0.67 34.05 -14.38
N PRO A 413 0.20 35.21 -14.87
CA PRO A 413 -0.96 35.29 -15.79
C PRO A 413 -0.85 34.43 -17.06
N SER A 414 0.36 34.22 -17.58
CA SER A 414 0.57 33.36 -18.76
C SER A 414 0.29 31.88 -18.50
N LEU A 415 0.42 31.42 -17.25
CA LEU A 415 0.14 30.04 -16.83
C LEU A 415 -1.35 29.82 -16.46
N GLN A 416 -2.17 30.87 -16.46
CA GLN A 416 -3.60 30.81 -16.09
C GLN A 416 -4.56 30.81 -17.28
N SER A 417 -4.06 31.13 -18.47
CA SER A 417 -4.91 31.50 -19.62
C SER A 417 -4.56 30.74 -20.90
N ARG A 418 -3.66 29.76 -20.82
CA ARG A 418 -3.16 29.02 -21.97
C ARG A 418 -2.93 27.56 -21.62
N ASN A 419 -2.99 26.72 -22.65
CA ASN A 419 -2.39 25.40 -22.61
C ASN A 419 -0.87 25.51 -22.51
N TYR A 420 -0.23 24.57 -21.83
CA TYR A 420 1.23 24.51 -21.80
C TYR A 420 1.75 23.10 -21.54
N VAL A 421 3.01 22.91 -21.90
CA VAL A 421 3.77 21.69 -21.68
C VAL A 421 4.80 21.97 -20.59
N ILE A 422 4.98 21.02 -19.68
CA ILE A 422 5.93 21.12 -18.58
C ILE A 422 7.03 20.10 -18.79
N LEU A 423 8.27 20.56 -18.73
CA LEU A 423 9.45 19.71 -18.54
C LEU A 423 9.94 19.90 -17.09
N ASP A 424 9.64 18.95 -16.21
CA ASP A 424 10.05 19.01 -14.81
C ASP A 424 11.47 18.44 -14.63
N ARG A 425 12.44 19.33 -14.38
CA ARG A 425 13.85 19.01 -14.07
C ARG A 425 14.18 19.28 -12.60
N SER A 426 13.18 19.54 -11.75
CA SER A 426 13.40 19.84 -10.33
C SER A 426 14.00 18.65 -9.57
N GLY A 427 13.68 17.43 -10.01
CA GLY A 427 14.00 16.21 -9.29
C GLY A 427 13.34 16.15 -7.91
N LEU A 428 12.23 16.86 -7.68
CA LEU A 428 11.55 16.89 -6.38
C LEU A 428 10.36 15.92 -6.28
N ASN A 429 10.02 15.24 -7.37
CA ASN A 429 8.95 14.23 -7.39
C ASN A 429 9.28 13.07 -6.44
N ALA A 430 8.26 12.51 -5.80
CA ALA A 430 8.45 11.38 -4.90
C ALA A 430 9.02 10.19 -5.67
N PHE A 431 10.19 9.69 -5.25
CA PHE A 431 10.94 8.61 -5.91
C PHE A 431 11.07 8.80 -7.44
N ASP A 432 11.31 10.04 -7.88
CA ASP A 432 11.55 10.40 -9.28
C ASP A 432 10.46 9.87 -10.23
N THR A 433 9.24 9.74 -9.71
CA THR A 433 8.12 9.19 -10.44
C THR A 433 7.54 10.22 -11.41
N MET A 434 7.18 9.75 -12.60
CA MET A 434 6.52 10.56 -13.61
C MET A 434 5.15 11.07 -13.09
N PRO A 435 4.79 12.32 -13.39
CA PRO A 435 3.49 12.88 -13.01
C PRO A 435 2.32 12.04 -13.52
N GLY A 436 1.25 11.99 -12.73
CA GLY A 436 0.04 11.26 -13.09
C GLY A 436 -0.74 11.91 -14.21
N LEU A 437 -1.59 11.12 -14.87
CA LEU A 437 -2.55 11.65 -15.83
C LEU A 437 -3.52 12.59 -15.09
N GLY A 438 -3.47 13.88 -15.42
CA GLY A 438 -4.30 14.90 -14.78
C GLY A 438 -3.71 15.53 -13.51
N GLU A 439 -2.48 15.18 -13.11
CA GLU A 439 -1.80 15.83 -11.98
C GLU A 439 -1.66 17.34 -12.20
N TYR A 440 -1.04 17.75 -13.32
CA TYR A 440 -0.85 19.16 -13.63
C TYR A 440 -2.16 19.92 -13.90
N ALA A 441 -3.15 19.25 -14.52
CA ALA A 441 -4.48 19.82 -14.68
C ALA A 441 -5.17 20.05 -13.31
N GLY A 442 -5.03 19.08 -12.39
CA GLY A 442 -5.51 19.22 -11.02
C GLY A 442 -4.82 20.34 -10.24
N LEU A 443 -3.50 20.50 -10.43
CA LEU A 443 -2.73 21.60 -9.85
C LEU A 443 -3.18 22.96 -10.38
N HIS A 444 -3.45 23.06 -11.67
CA HIS A 444 -3.98 24.29 -12.28
C HIS A 444 -5.38 24.62 -11.77
N GLU A 445 -6.28 23.65 -11.70
CA GLU A 445 -7.61 23.85 -11.11
C GLU A 445 -7.51 24.30 -9.66
N ALA A 446 -6.64 23.67 -8.86
CA ALA A 446 -6.41 24.08 -7.47
C ALA A 446 -5.81 25.49 -7.36
N ALA A 447 -5.06 25.93 -8.37
CA ALA A 447 -4.49 27.28 -8.42
C ALA A 447 -5.50 28.34 -8.85
N THR A 448 -6.28 28.08 -9.91
CA THR A 448 -7.08 29.10 -10.60
C THR A 448 -8.58 28.98 -10.35
N GLY A 449 -9.05 27.83 -9.86
CA GLY A 449 -10.47 27.45 -9.82
C GLY A 449 -11.05 27.10 -11.20
N LYS A 450 -10.23 27.03 -12.26
CA LYS A 450 -10.69 26.84 -13.64
C LYS A 450 -10.23 25.52 -14.26
N ARG A 451 -11.02 25.05 -15.22
CA ARG A 451 -10.87 23.78 -15.96
C ARG A 451 -10.62 23.99 -17.46
N ASP A 452 -9.96 25.10 -17.78
CA ASP A 452 -9.84 25.67 -19.12
C ASP A 452 -8.45 25.48 -19.77
N ALA A 453 -7.54 24.78 -19.09
CA ALA A 453 -6.17 24.55 -19.60
C ALA A 453 -5.82 23.06 -19.65
N LEU A 454 -5.35 22.61 -20.82
CA LEU A 454 -4.68 21.32 -20.98
C LEU A 454 -3.20 21.48 -20.68
N ILE A 455 -2.74 20.74 -19.67
CA ILE A 455 -1.34 20.78 -19.23
C ILE A 455 -0.75 19.38 -19.31
N LEU A 456 0.32 19.26 -20.09
CA LEU A 456 0.96 17.98 -20.37
C LEU A 456 2.40 17.96 -19.84
N ASP A 457 2.80 16.81 -19.32
CA ASP A 457 4.21 16.50 -19.15
C ASP A 457 4.88 16.34 -20.53
N TYR A 458 6.12 16.82 -20.66
CA TYR A 458 6.86 16.83 -21.91
C TYR A 458 7.15 15.41 -22.42
N ASP A 459 7.53 14.49 -21.54
CA ASP A 459 7.81 13.11 -21.91
C ASP A 459 6.54 12.40 -22.37
N SER A 460 5.42 12.66 -21.67
CA SER A 460 4.10 12.21 -22.10
C SER A 460 3.72 12.77 -23.48
N MET A 461 3.90 14.07 -23.72
CA MET A 461 3.60 14.68 -25.01
C MET A 461 4.45 14.09 -26.15
N THR A 462 5.75 13.88 -25.92
CA THR A 462 6.65 13.30 -26.95
C THR A 462 6.35 11.84 -27.26
N ALA A 463 6.00 11.04 -26.25
CA ALA A 463 5.66 9.62 -26.41
C ALA A 463 4.48 9.37 -27.37
N TYR A 464 3.58 10.34 -27.51
CA TYR A 464 2.41 10.25 -28.40
C TYR A 464 2.56 11.03 -29.71
N GLY A 465 3.79 11.36 -30.13
CA GLY A 465 4.04 12.05 -31.39
C GLY A 465 3.77 13.56 -31.33
N GLY A 466 3.92 14.16 -30.14
CA GLY A 466 3.72 15.60 -29.91
C GLY A 466 2.28 15.97 -29.56
N TRP A 467 2.03 17.27 -29.42
CA TRP A 467 0.72 17.83 -29.02
C TRP A 467 -0.44 17.29 -29.86
N SER A 468 -0.30 17.31 -31.20
CA SER A 468 -1.33 16.85 -32.13
C SER A 468 -1.59 15.35 -32.01
N GLY A 469 -0.54 14.54 -31.86
CA GLY A 469 -0.67 13.10 -31.70
C GLY A 469 -1.29 12.71 -30.35
N PHE A 470 -0.95 13.42 -29.27
CA PHE A 470 -1.63 13.27 -27.98
C PHE A 470 -3.11 13.61 -28.09
N VAL A 471 -3.45 14.80 -28.60
CA VAL A 471 -4.85 15.23 -28.76
C VAL A 471 -5.59 14.24 -29.67
N GLY A 472 -5.01 13.81 -30.79
CA GLY A 472 -5.63 12.83 -31.69
C GLY A 472 -5.97 11.50 -31.01
N ASN A 473 -5.07 11.01 -30.17
CA ASN A 473 -5.25 9.73 -29.45
C ASN A 473 -6.23 9.85 -28.27
N PHE A 474 -6.22 10.98 -27.57
CA PHE A 474 -6.91 11.14 -26.29
C PHE A 474 -8.15 12.04 -26.33
N LYS A 475 -8.46 12.76 -27.42
CA LYS A 475 -9.63 13.66 -27.51
C LYS A 475 -10.94 13.00 -27.07
N ARG A 476 -11.15 11.72 -27.43
CA ARG A 476 -12.34 10.94 -27.03
C ARG A 476 -12.34 10.49 -25.56
N PHE A 477 -11.19 10.47 -24.90
CA PHE A 477 -11.00 10.04 -23.51
C PHE A 477 -10.93 11.23 -22.54
N LEU A 478 -10.55 12.40 -23.03
CA LEU A 478 -10.52 13.64 -22.24
C LEU A 478 -11.95 14.02 -21.77
N GLY A 479 -13.00 13.68 -22.53
CA GLY A 479 -14.39 14.04 -22.18
C GLY A 479 -15.05 13.30 -21.00
N ALA A 480 -14.42 12.30 -20.38
CA ALA A 480 -14.96 11.67 -19.16
C ALA A 480 -13.95 11.61 -18.01
N TRP A 481 -12.68 11.89 -18.30
CA TRP A 481 -11.54 11.71 -17.40
C TRP A 481 -10.70 12.96 -17.20
N SER A 482 -10.96 14.04 -17.94
CA SER A 482 -10.19 15.25 -17.82
C SER A 482 -11.05 16.35 -17.22
N LYS A 483 -10.51 16.99 -16.20
CA LYS A 483 -10.94 18.32 -15.74
C LYS A 483 -10.62 19.41 -16.78
N VAL A 484 -10.67 19.06 -18.07
CA VAL A 484 -10.14 19.77 -19.24
C VAL A 484 -11.18 19.77 -20.37
N GLU A 485 -12.43 19.39 -20.07
CA GLU A 485 -13.57 19.40 -21.00
C GLU A 485 -13.79 20.79 -21.64
N ASP A 486 -13.41 21.86 -20.93
CA ASP A 486 -13.55 23.24 -21.38
C ASP A 486 -12.29 23.80 -22.06
N ALA A 487 -11.19 23.04 -22.14
CA ALA A 487 -9.94 23.58 -22.68
C ALA A 487 -9.89 23.59 -24.21
N PRO A 488 -9.38 24.67 -24.83
CA PRO A 488 -9.26 24.76 -26.28
C PRO A 488 -8.10 23.89 -26.80
N PHE A 489 -8.39 22.74 -27.44
CA PHE A 489 -7.38 21.77 -27.89
C PHE A 489 -6.53 22.21 -29.09
N ASP A 490 -7.00 23.24 -29.81
CA ASP A 490 -6.42 23.79 -31.03
C ASP A 490 -5.28 24.80 -30.78
N VAL A 491 -5.11 25.26 -29.53
CA VAL A 491 -4.01 26.18 -29.16
C VAL A 491 -2.76 25.39 -28.77
N PRO A 492 -1.63 25.54 -29.48
CA PRO A 492 -0.37 24.88 -29.13
C PRO A 492 0.09 25.30 -27.74
N GLY A 493 0.43 24.32 -26.89
CA GLY A 493 0.99 24.61 -25.58
C GLY A 493 2.38 25.24 -25.69
N CYS A 494 2.66 26.28 -24.90
CA CYS A 494 4.04 26.76 -24.73
C CYS A 494 4.79 25.84 -23.77
N LEU A 495 6.09 25.62 -23.98
CA LEU A 495 6.92 24.82 -23.08
C LEU A 495 7.44 25.67 -21.92
N TYR A 496 7.31 25.14 -20.71
CA TYR A 496 7.96 25.65 -19.50
C TYR A 496 8.88 24.56 -18.95
N ILE A 497 10.09 24.96 -18.55
CA ILE A 497 11.04 24.08 -17.88
C ILE A 497 11.06 24.46 -16.41
N ILE A 498 10.81 23.49 -15.54
CA ILE A 498 10.87 23.67 -14.10
C ILE A 498 12.23 23.20 -13.62
N ASN A 499 13.00 24.10 -13.00
CA ASN A 499 14.28 23.78 -12.40
C ASN A 499 14.21 23.96 -10.89
N ARG A 500 14.98 23.14 -10.15
CA ARG A 500 15.29 23.43 -8.75
C ARG A 500 16.26 24.59 -8.71
N ARG A 501 16.05 25.56 -7.81
CA ARG A 501 16.96 26.70 -7.73
C ARG A 501 18.40 26.28 -7.33
N PRO A 502 19.44 26.98 -7.83
CA PRO A 502 20.84 26.61 -7.62
C PRO A 502 21.32 26.65 -6.16
N ASP A 503 20.69 27.48 -5.33
CA ASP A 503 20.96 27.62 -3.89
C ASP A 503 20.53 26.39 -3.08
N VAL A 504 19.75 25.48 -3.68
CA VAL A 504 19.30 24.24 -3.07
C VAL A 504 20.28 23.10 -3.37
N GLN A 505 21.18 22.81 -2.41
CA GLN A 505 22.22 21.79 -2.57
C GLN A 505 21.68 20.34 -2.55
N SER A 506 20.60 20.03 -1.80
CA SER A 506 20.00 18.68 -1.75
C SER A 506 18.48 18.69 -1.55
N LYS A 507 17.78 17.60 -1.95
CA LYS A 507 16.33 17.42 -1.71
C LYS A 507 15.97 17.47 -0.20
N TRP A 508 16.90 17.13 0.69
CA TRP A 508 16.69 17.04 2.14
C TRP A 508 16.94 18.35 2.88
N SER A 509 18.00 19.07 2.52
CA SER A 509 18.21 20.44 3.02
C SER A 509 17.03 21.34 2.61
N TYR A 510 16.51 21.13 1.40
CA TYR A 510 15.28 21.74 0.91
C TYR A 510 14.06 21.46 1.80
N ALA A 511 13.79 20.17 2.08
CA ALA A 511 12.65 19.76 2.89
C ALA A 511 12.70 20.36 4.30
N ALA A 512 13.88 20.33 4.91
CA ALA A 512 14.10 20.83 6.26
C ALA A 512 13.91 22.35 6.34
N SER A 513 14.47 23.12 5.39
CA SER A 513 14.30 24.57 5.34
C SER A 513 12.83 24.97 5.14
N ALA A 514 12.14 24.35 4.18
CA ALA A 514 10.72 24.64 3.93
C ALA A 514 9.85 24.28 5.14
N PHE A 515 10.11 23.13 5.78
CA PHE A 515 9.40 22.72 7.00
C PHE A 515 9.61 23.69 8.17
N ILE A 516 10.86 24.11 8.42
CA ILE A 516 11.19 25.06 9.49
C ILE A 516 10.50 26.39 9.25
N VAL A 517 10.55 26.93 8.03
CA VAL A 517 9.89 28.21 7.70
C VAL A 517 8.37 28.09 7.84
N LYS A 518 7.75 27.01 7.34
CA LYS A 518 6.30 26.80 7.43
C LYS A 518 5.80 26.73 8.88
N ILE A 519 6.64 26.30 9.83
CA ILE A 519 6.31 26.25 11.27
C ILE A 519 6.65 27.56 11.98
N ALA A 520 7.85 28.10 11.74
CA ALA A 520 8.36 29.24 12.48
C ALA A 520 7.77 30.57 12.00
N ASP A 521 7.45 30.67 10.72
CA ASP A 521 6.98 31.89 10.06
C ASP A 521 6.02 31.58 8.90
N PRO A 522 4.81 31.07 9.20
CA PRO A 522 3.86 30.65 8.17
C PRO A 522 3.40 31.81 7.28
N GLU A 523 3.43 33.06 7.77
CA GLU A 523 2.99 34.24 7.01
C GLU A 523 3.98 34.64 5.91
N HIS A 524 5.26 34.36 6.10
CA HIS A 524 6.31 34.63 5.09
C HIS A 524 6.62 33.42 4.21
N TYR A 525 6.02 32.26 4.47
CA TYR A 525 6.20 31.08 3.63
C TYR A 525 5.54 31.30 2.26
N THR A 526 6.37 31.45 1.24
CA THR A 526 5.95 31.53 -0.16
C THR A 526 6.55 30.37 -0.93
N ALA A 527 5.73 29.34 -1.18
CA ALA A 527 6.15 28.10 -1.81
C ALA A 527 6.79 28.34 -3.19
N ARG A 528 6.39 29.38 -3.94
CA ARG A 528 6.98 29.72 -5.26
C ARG A 528 8.51 29.88 -5.26
N HIS A 529 9.14 30.22 -4.13
CA HIS A 529 10.60 30.36 -4.10
C HIS A 529 11.36 29.03 -4.24
N LEU A 530 10.63 27.91 -4.13
CA LEU A 530 11.19 26.58 -4.20
C LEU A 530 11.51 26.14 -5.65
N LEU A 531 10.88 26.76 -6.64
CA LEU A 531 11.05 26.43 -8.05
C LEU A 531 11.53 27.65 -8.85
N SER A 532 12.15 27.36 -9.99
CA SER A 532 12.42 28.34 -11.04
C SER A 532 11.78 27.84 -12.34
N PHE A 533 11.26 28.77 -13.13
CA PHE A 533 10.53 28.48 -14.36
C PHE A 533 11.22 29.20 -15.51
N ASP A 534 11.72 28.43 -16.48
CA ASP A 534 12.28 28.96 -17.71
C ASP A 534 11.26 28.79 -18.84
N GLY A 535 10.92 29.89 -19.53
CA GLY A 535 9.90 29.93 -20.60
C GLY A 535 9.02 31.19 -20.53
N PRO A 536 7.92 31.27 -21.31
CA PRO A 536 7.46 30.24 -22.25
C PRO A 536 8.34 30.13 -23.49
N TYR A 537 8.63 28.90 -23.92
CA TYR A 537 9.15 28.60 -25.25
C TYR A 537 7.97 28.18 -26.15
N CYS A 538 7.36 29.14 -26.83
CA CYS A 538 6.24 28.88 -27.74
C CYS A 538 6.78 28.65 -29.17
N GLN A 539 6.26 27.64 -29.88
CA GLN A 539 6.47 27.58 -31.33
C GLN A 539 5.70 28.74 -31.97
N SER A 540 6.40 29.63 -32.70
CA SER A 540 5.72 30.59 -33.57
C SER A 540 4.88 29.79 -34.57
N PRO A 541 3.59 30.13 -34.79
CA PRO A 541 2.84 29.51 -35.87
C PRO A 541 3.65 29.73 -37.14
N ARG A 542 4.11 28.64 -37.78
CA ARG A 542 4.67 28.73 -39.13
C ARG A 542 3.59 29.44 -39.94
N GLN A 543 3.89 30.65 -40.43
CA GLN A 543 3.10 31.28 -41.47
C GLN A 543 3.11 30.29 -42.64
N MET A 544 2.01 29.56 -42.80
CA MET A 544 1.75 28.79 -44.01
C MET A 544 1.31 29.75 -45.10
#